data_AF-A0AAN0K107-F1
#
_entry.id   AF-A0AAN0K107-F1
#
_cell.length_a   1.000
_cell.length_b   1.000
_cell.length_c   1.000
_cell.angle_alpha   90.00
_cell.angle_beta   90.00
_cell.angle_gamma   90.00
#
_symmetry.space_group_name_H-M   'P 1'
#
loop_
_entity.id
_entity.type
_entity.pdbx_description
1 polymer ?
#
loop_
_entity_poly.entity_id
_entity_poly.type
_entity_poly.pdbx_seq_one_letter_code
_entity_poly.pdbx_strand_id
1 'polypeptide(L)'
;MLLANGLYATITAVYFMSTGTVPPDQGFELCANPTEPGVNGCNSNGWDELILYPFIIYGIWVFCYILIVFYWKEKIIKEKNYMTAFTIMSQEKKGGLIYSITNCLGLKYQKQMYFVAYTVMGCLFFILAYLCFISLVYNYIFFLGFVLIACYNGATFYIKVVGKEYYKNEEKKNE
;
A
#
# COMPACT_ATOMS: atom_id res chain seq x y z
N MET A 1 8.59 1.00 0.03
CA MET A 1 8.57 -0.36 -0.54
C MET A 1 7.41 -1.20 0.00
N LEU A 2 7.27 -1.43 1.32
CA LEU A 2 6.12 -2.19 1.87
C LEU A 2 4.75 -1.49 1.74
N LEU A 3 4.69 -0.18 2.03
CA LEU A 3 3.51 0.64 1.71
C LEU A 3 3.21 0.65 0.21
N ALA A 4 4.24 0.63 -0.63
CA ALA A 4 4.07 0.58 -2.09
C ALA A 4 3.55 -0.79 -2.55
N ASN A 5 3.87 -1.89 -1.86
CA ASN A 5 3.39 -3.23 -2.21
C ASN A 5 1.97 -3.50 -1.69
N GLY A 6 1.63 -3.02 -0.49
CA GLY A 6 0.24 -3.05 0.01
C GLY A 6 -0.68 -2.12 -0.81
N LEU A 7 -0.14 -0.98 -1.25
CA LEU A 7 -0.83 -0.07 -2.15
C LEU A 7 -0.89 -0.58 -3.59
N TYR A 8 0.15 -1.30 -4.06
CA TYR A 8 0.11 -2.01 -5.33
C TYR A 8 -0.94 -3.12 -5.28
N ALA A 9 -1.04 -3.88 -4.20
CA ALA A 9 -2.09 -4.88 -4.04
C ALA A 9 -3.50 -4.28 -4.05
N THR A 10 -3.73 -3.13 -3.40
CA THR A 10 -5.02 -2.42 -3.49
C THR A 10 -5.26 -1.79 -4.86
N ILE A 11 -4.25 -1.22 -5.51
CA ILE A 11 -4.36 -0.69 -6.88
C ILE A 11 -4.62 -1.81 -7.87
N THR A 12 -3.95 -2.95 -7.76
CA THR A 12 -4.16 -4.13 -8.59
C THR A 12 -5.55 -4.71 -8.35
N ALA A 13 -6.02 -4.79 -7.11
CA ALA A 13 -7.39 -5.20 -6.81
C ALA A 13 -8.43 -4.26 -7.44
N VAL A 14 -8.24 -2.93 -7.32
CA VAL A 14 -9.12 -1.92 -7.93
C VAL A 14 -9.02 -1.93 -9.46
N TYR A 15 -7.84 -2.17 -10.02
CA TYR A 15 -7.62 -2.24 -11.47
C TYR A 15 -8.24 -3.50 -12.06
N PHE A 16 -8.10 -4.67 -11.42
CA PHE A 16 -8.78 -5.90 -11.83
C PHE A 16 -10.31 -5.76 -11.75
N MET A 17 -10.84 -5.01 -10.77
CA MET A 17 -12.27 -4.67 -10.70
C MET A 17 -12.69 -3.70 -11.81
N SER A 18 -11.79 -2.84 -12.29
CA SER A 18 -12.03 -1.89 -13.39
C SER A 18 -11.84 -2.50 -14.79
N THR A 19 -11.02 -3.54 -14.94
CA THR A 19 -10.70 -4.17 -16.24
C THR A 19 -11.44 -5.48 -16.47
N GLY A 20 -12.34 -5.88 -15.57
CA GLY A 20 -13.38 -6.84 -15.91
C GLY A 20 -14.22 -6.23 -17.03
N THR A 21 -14.03 -6.73 -18.25
CA THR A 21 -14.67 -6.25 -19.48
C THR A 21 -16.19 -6.29 -19.33
N VAL A 22 -16.80 -5.16 -18.97
CA VAL A 22 -18.23 -4.95 -19.15
C VAL A 22 -18.42 -4.52 -20.61
N PRO A 23 -19.10 -5.32 -21.45
CA PRO A 23 -19.41 -4.92 -22.81
C PRO A 23 -20.29 -3.64 -22.80
N PRO A 24 -20.15 -2.76 -23.82
CA PRO A 24 -20.53 -1.35 -23.76
C PRO A 24 -22.05 -1.08 -23.76
N ASP A 25 -22.87 -2.13 -23.70
CA ASP A 25 -24.32 -2.14 -23.80
C ASP A 25 -25.03 -2.42 -22.46
N GLN A 26 -24.29 -2.76 -21.40
CA GLN A 26 -24.87 -2.97 -20.08
C GLN A 26 -24.84 -1.66 -19.28
N GLY A 27 -25.79 -0.78 -19.60
CA GLY A 27 -26.10 0.41 -18.82
C GLY A 27 -26.43 0.06 -17.37
N PHE A 28 -26.65 1.11 -16.59
CA PHE A 28 -26.98 1.17 -15.16
C PHE A 28 -28.26 0.40 -14.73
N GLU A 29 -28.64 -0.67 -15.43
CA GLU A 29 -29.81 -1.53 -15.22
C GLU A 29 -29.46 -2.91 -14.63
N LEU A 30 -28.21 -3.15 -14.20
CA LEU A 30 -27.81 -4.48 -13.72
C LEU A 30 -28.53 -4.98 -12.45
N CYS A 31 -29.34 -4.19 -11.73
CA CYS A 31 -30.00 -4.62 -10.48
C CYS A 31 -31.48 -4.23 -10.35
N ALA A 32 -32.28 -4.26 -11.42
CA ALA A 32 -33.73 -4.05 -11.30
C ALA A 32 -34.51 -5.32 -10.88
N ASN A 33 -33.95 -6.53 -11.01
CA ASN A 33 -34.65 -7.78 -10.64
C ASN A 33 -33.68 -8.93 -10.31
N PRO A 34 -33.44 -9.25 -9.02
CA PRO A 34 -32.48 -10.29 -8.64
C PRO A 34 -33.11 -11.68 -8.73
N THR A 35 -32.62 -12.54 -9.63
CA THR A 35 -33.19 -13.88 -9.83
C THR A 35 -32.35 -15.02 -9.27
N GLU A 36 -31.02 -14.93 -9.13
CA GLU A 36 -30.18 -16.00 -8.54
C GLU A 36 -28.85 -15.49 -7.95
N PRO A 37 -28.31 -16.07 -6.85
CA PRO A 37 -27.08 -15.59 -6.24
C PRO A 37 -25.86 -16.00 -7.08
N GLY A 38 -25.22 -15.03 -7.72
CA GLY A 38 -24.01 -15.24 -8.49
C GLY A 38 -23.66 -14.05 -9.36
N VAL A 39 -22.47 -14.08 -9.96
CA VAL A 39 -21.78 -12.97 -10.65
C VAL A 39 -22.56 -12.31 -11.80
N ASN A 40 -23.75 -12.83 -12.12
CA ASN A 40 -24.65 -12.37 -13.18
C ASN A 40 -26.06 -11.98 -12.69
N GLY A 41 -26.29 -11.69 -11.40
CA GLY A 41 -27.63 -11.31 -10.95
C GLY A 41 -27.79 -11.01 -9.45
N CYS A 42 -27.24 -9.90 -8.98
CA CYS A 42 -27.55 -9.20 -7.72
C CYS A 42 -28.15 -10.03 -6.56
N ASN A 43 -27.32 -10.71 -5.76
CA ASN A 43 -27.35 -10.71 -4.28
C ASN A 43 -26.51 -11.86 -3.67
N SER A 44 -25.30 -11.55 -3.24
CA SER A 44 -24.98 -11.41 -1.82
C SER A 44 -23.67 -10.64 -1.80
N ASN A 45 -23.67 -9.44 -1.23
CA ASN A 45 -22.54 -8.51 -1.14
C ASN A 45 -21.18 -9.21 -1.36
N GLY A 46 -20.45 -8.87 -2.42
CA GLY A 46 -19.18 -9.52 -2.83
C GLY A 46 -18.02 -9.30 -1.86
N TRP A 47 -18.25 -9.55 -0.57
CA TRP A 47 -17.28 -9.47 0.53
C TRP A 47 -16.17 -10.50 0.35
N ASP A 48 -16.50 -11.66 -0.20
CA ASP A 48 -15.53 -12.72 -0.42
C ASP A 48 -14.52 -12.30 -1.49
N GLU A 49 -15.01 -11.76 -2.60
CA GLU A 49 -14.19 -11.24 -3.70
C GLU A 49 -13.46 -9.94 -3.34
N LEU A 50 -14.12 -9.03 -2.63
CA LEU A 50 -13.60 -7.70 -2.34
C LEU A 50 -12.64 -7.68 -1.14
N ILE A 51 -12.89 -8.53 -0.13
CA ILE A 51 -12.16 -8.48 1.15
C ILE A 51 -11.51 -9.82 1.48
N LEU A 52 -12.25 -10.94 1.47
CA LEU A 52 -11.74 -12.21 1.98
C LEU A 52 -10.56 -12.76 1.17
N TYR A 53 -10.70 -12.92 -0.15
CA TYR A 53 -9.62 -13.48 -0.99
C TYR A 53 -8.38 -12.58 -1.02
N PRO A 54 -8.49 -11.25 -1.20
CA PRO A 54 -7.33 -10.36 -1.08
C PRO A 54 -6.66 -10.44 0.29
N PHE A 55 -7.44 -10.55 1.37
CA PHE A 55 -6.92 -10.68 2.72
C PHE A 55 -6.14 -11.98 2.93
N ILE A 56 -6.64 -13.12 2.42
CA ILE A 56 -5.96 -14.41 2.51
C ILE A 56 -4.64 -14.37 1.74
N ILE A 57 -4.66 -13.92 0.48
CA ILE A 57 -3.45 -13.84 -0.36
C ILE A 57 -2.42 -12.92 0.28
N TYR A 58 -2.84 -11.75 0.76
CA TYR A 58 -1.97 -10.82 1.44
C TYR A 58 -1.43 -11.39 2.76
N GLY A 59 -2.26 -12.10 3.53
CA GLY A 59 -1.86 -12.79 4.76
C GLY A 59 -0.76 -13.83 4.52
N ILE A 60 -0.92 -14.66 3.48
CA ILE A 60 0.11 -15.63 3.05
C ILE A 60 1.40 -14.89 2.69
N TRP A 61 1.30 -13.81 1.91
CA TRP A 61 2.45 -13.02 1.52
C TRP A 61 3.19 -12.42 2.73
N VAL A 62 2.47 -11.81 3.67
CA VAL A 62 3.02 -11.24 4.91
C VAL A 62 3.69 -12.33 5.75
N PHE A 63 3.05 -13.49 5.89
CA PHE A 63 3.62 -14.62 6.63
C PHE A 63 4.95 -15.09 6.03
N CYS A 64 4.99 -15.28 4.71
CA CYS A 64 6.22 -15.61 4.00
C CYS A 64 7.30 -14.53 4.17
N TYR A 65 6.93 -13.25 4.08
CA TYR A 65 7.86 -12.14 4.28
C TYR A 65 8.50 -12.19 5.67
N ILE A 66 7.71 -12.40 6.71
CA ILE A 66 8.20 -12.46 8.10
C ILE A 66 9.19 -13.62 8.26
N LEU A 67 8.83 -14.81 7.80
CA LEU A 67 9.70 -15.99 7.89
C LEU A 67 11.03 -15.80 7.15
N ILE A 68 10.98 -15.29 5.91
CA ILE A 68 12.18 -15.14 5.10
C ILE A 68 13.09 -14.05 5.68
N VAL A 69 12.54 -12.87 5.99
CA VAL A 69 13.34 -11.69 6.38
C VAL A 69 13.81 -11.78 7.83
N PHE A 70 12.96 -12.21 8.76
CA PHE A 70 13.29 -12.17 10.18
C PHE A 70 13.87 -13.47 10.74
N TYR A 71 13.69 -14.60 10.06
CA TYR A 71 14.22 -15.89 10.52
C TYR A 71 15.27 -16.47 9.57
N TRP A 72 14.94 -16.63 8.28
CA TRP A 72 15.83 -17.34 7.36
C TRP A 72 17.05 -16.50 6.96
N LYS A 73 16.83 -15.24 6.58
CA LYS A 73 17.87 -14.33 6.08
C LYS A 73 18.38 -13.37 7.15
N GLU A 74 18.00 -13.55 8.42
CA GLU A 74 18.37 -12.62 9.50
C GLU A 74 19.89 -12.41 9.61
N LYS A 75 20.67 -13.51 9.59
CA LYS A 75 22.14 -13.44 9.68
C LYS A 75 22.75 -12.68 8.52
N ILE A 76 22.33 -12.99 7.30
CA ILE A 76 22.83 -12.34 6.07
C ILE A 76 22.46 -10.85 6.06
N ILE A 77 21.25 -10.51 6.50
CA ILE A 77 20.79 -9.12 6.59
C ILE A 77 21.63 -8.33 7.59
N LYS A 78 21.94 -8.92 8.75
CA LYS A 78 22.82 -8.29 9.75
C LYS A 78 24.25 -8.14 9.24
N GLU A 79 24.82 -9.20 8.66
CA GLU A 79 26.18 -9.21 8.14
C GLU A 79 26.39 -8.21 7.00
N LYS A 80 25.42 -8.12 6.07
CA LYS A 80 25.49 -7.22 4.92
C LYS A 80 24.87 -5.84 5.17
N ASN A 81 24.42 -5.55 6.38
CA ASN A 81 23.70 -4.32 6.75
C ASN A 81 22.57 -3.98 5.76
N TYR A 82 21.81 -4.98 5.33
CA TYR A 82 20.70 -4.75 4.41
C TYR A 82 19.57 -4.00 5.09
N MET A 83 19.07 -2.97 4.39
CA MET A 83 17.92 -2.21 4.86
C MET A 83 16.64 -3.01 4.66
N THR A 84 15.99 -3.36 5.76
CA THR A 84 14.64 -3.92 5.71
C THR A 84 13.61 -2.81 5.79
N ALA A 85 12.38 -3.12 5.40
CA ALA A 85 11.30 -2.16 5.51
C ALA A 85 10.99 -1.77 6.97
N PHE A 86 11.21 -2.68 7.93
CA PHE A 86 11.23 -2.37 9.36
C PHE A 86 12.33 -1.36 9.70
N THR A 87 13.56 -1.59 9.26
CA THR A 87 14.70 -0.69 9.51
C THR A 87 14.43 0.71 8.96
N ILE A 88 13.93 0.82 7.72
CA ILE A 88 13.64 2.10 7.07
C ILE A 88 12.53 2.87 7.82
N MET A 89 11.42 2.20 8.13
CA MET A 89 10.24 2.88 8.68
C MET A 89 10.32 3.13 10.18
N SER A 90 10.96 2.23 10.92
CA SER A 90 11.00 2.27 12.40
C SER A 90 12.36 2.66 12.96
N GLN A 91 13.46 2.66 12.21
CA GLN A 91 14.79 2.95 12.77
C GLN A 91 15.54 4.10 12.08
N GLU A 92 15.36 4.29 10.77
CA GLU A 92 16.03 5.40 10.06
C GLU A 92 15.34 6.75 10.23
N LYS A 93 14.01 6.82 10.05
CA LYS A 93 13.24 8.08 10.22
C LYS A 93 12.97 8.38 11.69
N LYS A 94 14.03 8.56 12.48
CA LYS A 94 13.94 8.97 13.90
C LYS A 94 13.16 10.29 14.00
N GLY A 95 12.08 10.30 14.78
CA GLY A 95 11.17 11.44 14.94
C GLY A 95 9.96 11.47 13.99
N GLY A 96 9.84 10.54 13.05
CA GLY A 96 8.63 10.40 12.24
C GLY A 96 7.45 9.82 13.02
N LEU A 97 6.22 10.04 12.53
CA LEU A 97 4.99 9.51 13.13
C LEU A 97 5.07 7.99 13.37
N ILE A 98 5.58 7.24 12.37
CA ILE A 98 5.75 5.78 12.42
C ILE A 98 6.81 5.38 13.46
N TYR A 99 7.90 6.13 13.58
CA TYR A 99 8.91 5.89 14.61
C TYR A 99 8.33 6.06 16.01
N SER A 100 7.55 7.11 16.21
CA SER A 100 6.92 7.41 17.50
C SER A 100 5.94 6.29 17.91
N ILE A 101 5.08 5.86 16.99
CA ILE A 101 4.12 4.77 17.22
C ILE A 101 4.86 3.47 17.52
N THR A 102 5.86 3.12 16.72
CA THR A 102 6.58 1.86 16.89
C THR A 102 7.50 1.84 18.11
N ASN A 103 7.86 2.99 18.67
CA ASN A 103 8.69 3.09 19.88
C ASN A 103 7.89 3.43 21.15
N CYS A 104 6.56 3.45 21.10
CA CYS A 104 5.72 3.85 22.24
C CYS A 104 5.93 2.96 23.49
N LEU A 105 6.12 1.65 23.30
CA LEU A 105 6.43 0.70 24.39
C LEU A 105 7.93 0.49 24.61
N GLY A 106 8.77 1.32 23.99
CA GLY A 106 10.23 1.24 24.06
C GLY A 106 10.88 0.32 23.01
N LEU A 107 12.21 0.47 22.87
CA LEU A 107 13.01 -0.17 21.82
C LEU A 107 12.96 -1.71 21.85
N LYS A 108 12.76 -2.31 23.04
CA LYS A 108 12.67 -3.76 23.21
C LYS A 108 11.49 -4.37 22.44
N TYR A 109 10.36 -3.67 22.41
CA TYR A 109 9.12 -4.15 21.77
C TYR A 109 8.89 -3.53 20.39
N GLN A 110 9.87 -2.81 19.86
CA GLN A 110 9.75 -2.06 18.61
C GLN A 110 9.35 -2.93 17.40
N LYS A 111 9.90 -4.15 17.30
CA LYS A 111 9.53 -5.09 16.22
C LYS A 111 8.07 -5.54 16.32
N GLN A 112 7.58 -5.82 17.52
CA GLN A 112 6.18 -6.23 17.72
C GLN A 112 5.23 -5.07 17.46
N MET A 113 5.58 -3.88 17.95
CA MET A 113 4.82 -2.65 17.69
C MET A 113 4.77 -2.29 16.21
N TYR A 114 5.85 -2.56 15.46
CA TYR A 114 5.84 -2.43 14.01
C TYR A 114 4.80 -3.33 13.35
N PHE A 115 4.71 -4.61 13.74
CA PHE A 115 3.70 -5.50 13.19
C PHE A 115 2.28 -5.12 13.61
N VAL A 116 2.08 -4.68 14.85
CA VAL A 116 0.78 -4.16 15.31
C VAL A 116 0.35 -2.95 14.47
N ALA A 117 1.24 -1.96 14.33
CA ALA A 117 0.97 -0.77 13.53
C ALA A 117 0.70 -1.13 12.06
N TYR A 118 1.45 -2.08 11.50
CA TYR A 118 1.27 -2.56 10.14
C TYR A 118 -0.08 -3.26 9.94
N THR A 119 -0.49 -4.12 10.88
CA THR A 119 -1.80 -4.78 10.85
C THR A 119 -2.94 -3.77 10.94
N VAL A 120 -2.86 -2.82 11.89
CA VAL A 120 -3.86 -1.74 12.02
C VAL A 120 -3.96 -0.93 10.74
N MET A 121 -2.82 -0.56 10.14
CA MET A 121 -2.78 0.17 8.88
C MET A 121 -3.38 -0.64 7.73
N GLY A 122 -3.12 -1.95 7.67
CA GLY A 122 -3.74 -2.86 6.72
C GLY A 122 -5.27 -2.86 6.82
N CYS A 123 -5.82 -2.99 8.04
CA CYS A 123 -7.27 -2.93 8.26
C CYS A 123 -7.87 -1.60 7.80
N LEU A 124 -7.22 -0.48 8.09
CA LEU A 124 -7.65 0.84 7.62
C LEU A 124 -7.67 0.94 6.09
N PHE A 125 -6.69 0.34 5.40
CA PHE A 125 -6.68 0.29 3.94
C PHE A 125 -7.82 -0.56 3.37
N PHE A 126 -8.21 -1.65 4.03
CA PHE A 126 -9.38 -2.44 3.62
C PHE A 126 -10.69 -1.65 3.76
N ILE A 127 -10.86 -0.93 4.88
CA ILE A 127 -12.00 -0.03 5.08
C ILE A 127 -12.03 1.05 3.98
N LEU A 128 -10.87 1.63 3.67
CA LEU A 128 -10.74 2.63 2.61
C LEU A 128 -11.10 2.07 1.24
N ALA A 129 -10.62 0.86 0.90
CA ALA A 129 -10.94 0.18 -0.34
C ALA A 129 -12.45 -0.10 -0.46
N TYR A 130 -13.09 -0.51 0.64
CA TYR A 130 -14.54 -0.70 0.70
C TYR A 130 -15.32 0.61 0.47
N LEU A 131 -14.89 1.72 1.09
CA LEU A 131 -15.48 3.04 0.85
C LEU A 131 -15.33 3.49 -0.61
N CYS A 132 -14.17 3.24 -1.22
CA CYS A 132 -13.92 3.49 -2.64
C CYS A 132 -14.74 2.59 -3.58
N PHE A 133 -15.15 1.41 -3.12
CA PHE A 133 -16.01 0.51 -3.89
C PHE A 133 -17.47 0.96 -3.86
N ILE A 134 -17.98 1.37 -2.71
CA ILE A 134 -19.39 1.82 -2.59
C ILE A 134 -19.61 3.18 -3.26
N SER A 135 -18.66 4.11 -3.13
CA SER A 135 -18.83 5.47 -3.61
C SER A 135 -17.82 5.80 -4.71
N LEU A 136 -18.32 5.90 -5.94
CA LEU A 136 -17.55 6.31 -7.09
C LEU A 136 -16.99 7.76 -6.96
N VAL A 137 -17.73 8.65 -6.29
CA VAL A 137 -17.24 10.01 -5.99
C VAL A 137 -16.05 9.95 -5.02
N TYR A 138 -16.15 9.13 -3.97
CA TYR A 138 -15.05 8.94 -3.03
C TYR A 138 -13.82 8.30 -3.70
N ASN A 139 -14.04 7.35 -4.60
CA ASN A 139 -13.01 6.72 -5.41
C ASN A 139 -12.20 7.77 -6.20
N TYR A 140 -12.88 8.68 -6.91
CA TYR A 140 -12.21 9.73 -7.67
C TYR A 140 -11.42 10.70 -6.79
N ILE A 141 -11.99 11.13 -5.65
CA ILE A 141 -11.29 12.01 -4.70
C ILE A 141 -10.03 11.32 -4.17
N PHE A 142 -10.14 10.04 -3.81
CA PHE A 142 -9.02 9.25 -3.33
C PHE A 142 -7.91 9.10 -4.39
N PHE A 143 -8.27 8.74 -5.62
CA PHE A 143 -7.30 8.62 -6.73
C PHE A 143 -6.64 9.95 -7.08
N LEU A 144 -7.40 11.04 -7.11
CA LEU A 144 -6.86 12.37 -7.40
C LEU A 144 -5.89 12.80 -6.31
N GLY A 145 -6.24 12.61 -5.03
CA GLY A 145 -5.33 12.84 -3.91
C GLY A 145 -4.07 11.99 -3.99
N PHE A 146 -4.20 10.72 -4.37
CA PHE A 146 -3.08 9.81 -4.56
C PHE A 146 -2.13 10.28 -5.66
N VAL A 147 -2.65 10.67 -6.83
CA VAL A 147 -1.86 11.22 -7.94
C VAL A 147 -1.12 12.48 -7.52
N LEU A 148 -1.78 13.40 -6.81
CA LEU A 148 -1.14 14.62 -6.32
C LEU A 148 0.02 14.32 -5.35
N ILE A 149 -0.17 13.39 -4.42
CA ILE A 149 0.89 12.96 -3.50
C ILE A 149 2.05 12.30 -4.25
N ALA A 150 1.76 11.46 -5.25
CA ALA A 150 2.78 10.83 -6.08
C ALA A 150 3.58 11.87 -6.87
N CYS A 151 2.91 12.84 -7.48
CA CYS A 151 3.55 13.97 -8.17
C CYS A 151 4.39 14.81 -7.23
N TYR A 152 3.88 15.16 -6.04
CA TYR A 152 4.64 15.92 -5.04
C TYR A 152 5.92 15.18 -4.61
N ASN A 153 5.81 13.89 -4.30
CA ASN A 153 6.96 13.06 -3.91
C ASN A 153 7.96 12.90 -5.06
N GLY A 154 7.48 12.70 -6.29
CA GLY A 154 8.31 12.59 -7.49
C GLY A 154 9.05 13.88 -7.81
N ALA A 155 8.37 15.03 -7.77
CA ALA A 155 8.97 16.34 -7.96
C ALA A 155 10.02 16.66 -6.88
N THR A 156 9.70 16.37 -5.61
CA THR A 156 10.65 16.55 -4.50
C THR A 156 11.91 15.71 -4.69
N PHE A 157 11.76 14.46 -5.12
CA PHE A 157 12.89 13.59 -5.43
C PHE A 157 13.75 14.15 -6.57
N TYR A 158 13.11 14.57 -7.66
CA TYR A 158 13.80 15.14 -8.83
C TYR A 158 14.63 16.37 -8.44
N ILE A 159 14.03 17.31 -7.71
CA ILE A 159 14.73 18.51 -7.25
C ILE A 159 15.91 18.16 -6.32
N LYS A 160 15.69 17.25 -5.37
CA LYS A 160 16.70 16.94 -4.35
C LYS A 160 17.89 16.15 -4.89
N VAL A 161 17.67 15.26 -5.85
CA VAL A 161 18.72 14.42 -6.43
C VAL A 161 19.33 15.09 -7.65
N VAL A 162 18.51 15.37 -8.67
CA VAL A 162 18.98 15.92 -9.95
C VAL A 162 19.39 17.38 -9.80
N GLY A 163 18.60 18.18 -9.09
CA GLY A 163 18.94 19.59 -8.85
C GLY A 163 20.26 19.74 -8.09
N LYS A 164 20.46 18.95 -7.03
CA LYS A 164 21.70 19.00 -6.23
C LYS A 164 22.95 18.59 -7.03
N GLU A 165 22.80 17.63 -7.94
CA GLU A 165 23.89 17.19 -8.82
C GLU A 165 24.20 18.22 -9.91
N TYR A 166 23.16 18.88 -10.46
CA TYR A 166 23.32 19.97 -11.41
C TYR A 166 24.08 21.17 -10.80
N TYR A 167 23.63 21.68 -9.65
CA TYR A 167 24.30 22.80 -8.96
C TYR A 167 25.76 22.47 -8.61
N LYS A 168 26.03 21.25 -8.13
CA LYS A 168 27.40 20.80 -7.83
C LYS A 168 28.31 20.76 -9.06
N ASN A 169 27.75 20.49 -10.24
CA ASN A 169 28.51 20.46 -11.49
C ASN A 169 28.71 21.87 -12.07
N GLU A 170 27.79 22.81 -11.82
CA GLU A 170 27.98 24.21 -12.17
C GLU A 170 29.00 24.92 -11.27
N GLU A 171 28.98 24.68 -9.95
CA GLU A 171 30.01 25.20 -9.04
C GLU A 171 31.41 24.76 -9.44
N LYS A 172 31.59 23.48 -9.81
CA LYS A 172 32.86 22.94 -10.31
C LYS A 172 33.32 23.45 -11.68
N LYS A 173 32.40 24.02 -12.47
CA LYS A 173 32.74 24.64 -13.77
C LYS A 173 33.18 26.10 -13.61
N ASN A 174 32.83 26.72 -12.48
CA ASN A 174 33.12 28.11 -12.17
C ASN A 174 34.32 28.28 -11.21
N GLU A 175 34.91 27.17 -10.73
CA GLU A 175 36.27 27.07 -10.16
C GLU A 175 37.31 26.80 -11.27
#